data_AF-A0A0N0SYJ8-F1
#
_entry.id   AF-A0A0N0SYJ8-F1
#
_cell.length_a   1.000
_cell.length_b   1.000
_cell.length_c   1.000
_cell.angle_alpha   90.00
_cell.angle_beta   90.00
_cell.angle_gamma   90.00
#
_symmetry.space_group_name_H-M   'P 1'
#
loop_
_entity.id
_entity.type
_entity.pdbx_description
1 polymer ?
#
loop_
_entity_poly.entity_id
_entity_poly.type
_entity_poly.pdbx_seq_one_letter_code
_entity_poly.pdbx_strand_id
1 'polypeptide(L)'
;MTTPETTAGTSAPAGVASGFERGLQRGDNPQVGGADGAASTTLDSRWLGTWRRPGSRRRAPCRVCGHTFRLDDTVYLRHAEDGKLADVTHHLRNLPCSGEAPPAAGPPDPTAQAAFFRGVDLTDPPPDTLHTARLMPGDPVLGQPQRRNACFVCTHTFRLFETVVVCPCSPEAPGCRKAVHQDPARGLGCFEQWRSELTVKQCPMNFRTLRRD
;
A
#
# COMPACT_ATOMS: atom_id res chain seq x y z
N MET A 1 28.96 -25.08 -51.48
CA MET A 1 27.89 -25.67 -50.66
C MET A 1 28.38 -25.64 -49.23
N THR A 2 27.93 -24.66 -48.44
CA THR A 2 28.32 -24.46 -47.04
C THR A 2 27.10 -24.78 -46.19
N THR A 3 27.17 -25.84 -45.41
CA THR A 3 26.14 -26.23 -44.46
C THR A 3 26.18 -25.29 -43.24
N PRO A 4 25.04 -24.81 -42.73
CA PRO A 4 25.04 -23.95 -41.55
C PRO A 4 25.24 -24.78 -40.28
N GLU A 5 26.29 -24.44 -39.52
CA GLU A 5 26.49 -24.90 -38.14
C GLU A 5 25.33 -24.39 -37.27
N THR A 6 24.54 -25.34 -36.79
CA THR A 6 23.46 -25.07 -35.84
C THR A 6 24.09 -24.89 -34.46
N THR A 7 24.17 -23.65 -33.97
CA THR A 7 24.55 -23.36 -32.59
C THR A 7 23.44 -23.85 -31.65
N ALA A 8 23.63 -25.05 -31.10
CA ALA A 8 22.81 -25.57 -30.03
C ALA A 8 22.97 -24.66 -28.81
N GLY A 9 21.95 -23.84 -28.52
CA GLY A 9 21.90 -23.03 -27.33
C GLY A 9 21.93 -23.92 -26.08
N THR A 10 23.04 -23.89 -25.34
CA THR A 10 23.20 -24.62 -24.10
C THR A 10 22.34 -23.99 -23.01
N SER A 11 21.06 -24.35 -22.96
CA SER A 11 20.21 -24.06 -21.80
C SER A 11 20.55 -25.02 -20.66
N ALA A 12 20.73 -24.47 -19.46
CA ALA A 12 21.00 -25.27 -18.26
C ALA A 12 19.89 -26.31 -18.03
N PRO A 13 20.21 -27.49 -17.44
CA PRO A 13 19.20 -28.48 -17.06
C PRO A 13 18.12 -27.82 -16.20
N ALA A 14 16.85 -28.19 -16.39
CA ALA A 14 15.70 -27.55 -15.74
C ALA A 14 15.83 -27.47 -14.19
N GLY A 15 16.46 -28.49 -13.58
CA GLY A 15 16.75 -28.50 -12.14
C GLY A 15 17.71 -27.37 -11.70
N VAL A 16 18.74 -27.08 -12.50
CA VAL A 16 19.75 -26.04 -12.23
C VAL A 16 19.18 -24.65 -12.47
N ALA A 17 18.41 -24.46 -13.56
CA ALA A 17 17.69 -23.21 -13.81
C ALA A 17 16.69 -22.88 -12.69
N SER A 18 15.94 -23.87 -12.20
CA SER A 18 15.03 -23.70 -11.07
C SER A 18 15.77 -23.35 -9.77
N GLY A 19 16.96 -23.92 -9.54
CA GLY A 19 17.78 -23.64 -8.36
C GLY A 19 18.35 -22.23 -8.36
N PHE A 20 18.81 -21.77 -9.52
CA PHE A 20 19.31 -20.41 -9.72
C PHE A 20 18.21 -19.36 -9.56
N GLU A 21 17.02 -19.59 -10.12
CA GLU A 21 15.86 -18.71 -9.93
C GLU A 21 15.42 -18.63 -8.46
N ARG A 22 15.44 -19.76 -7.72
CA ARG A 22 15.21 -19.78 -6.27
C ARG A 22 16.28 -18.99 -5.51
N GLY A 23 17.54 -19.10 -5.93
CA GLY A 23 18.66 -18.33 -5.37
C GLY A 23 18.49 -16.82 -5.58
N LEU A 24 18.12 -16.40 -6.79
CA LEU A 24 17.79 -14.99 -7.10
C LEU A 24 16.57 -14.49 -6.31
N GLN A 25 15.51 -15.29 -6.19
CA GLN A 25 14.33 -14.92 -5.39
C GLN A 25 14.65 -14.78 -3.90
N ARG A 26 15.56 -15.62 -3.37
CA ARG A 26 16.08 -15.52 -1.99
C ARG A 26 16.99 -14.31 -1.81
N GLY A 27 17.83 -14.00 -2.79
CA GLY A 27 18.70 -12.82 -2.78
C GLY A 27 17.91 -11.52 -2.83
N ASP A 28 16.83 -11.48 -3.62
CA ASP A 28 15.98 -10.30 -3.77
C ASP A 28 15.01 -10.10 -2.60
N ASN A 29 14.68 -11.14 -1.83
CA ASN A 29 13.99 -11.00 -0.56
C ASN A 29 14.19 -12.27 0.30
N PRO A 30 15.08 -12.26 1.31
CA PRO A 30 15.43 -13.44 2.09
C PRO A 30 14.25 -14.02 2.90
N GLN A 31 13.18 -13.25 3.13
CA GLN A 31 11.96 -13.73 3.79
C GLN A 31 11.02 -14.53 2.88
N VAL A 32 11.30 -14.60 1.56
CA VAL A 32 10.40 -15.20 0.55
C VAL A 32 10.81 -16.62 0.16
N GLY A 33 12.04 -17.02 0.49
CA GLY A 33 12.50 -18.37 0.27
C GLY A 33 12.13 -19.28 1.43
N GLY A 34 10.90 -19.78 1.47
CA GLY A 34 10.43 -20.63 2.56
C GLY A 34 9.05 -21.21 2.34
N ALA A 35 8.60 -21.99 3.32
CA ALA A 35 7.22 -22.47 3.43
C ALA A 35 6.25 -21.30 3.68
N ASP A 36 4.96 -21.58 3.56
CA ASP A 36 3.89 -20.67 3.94
C ASP A 36 4.11 -20.08 5.33
N GLY A 37 3.80 -18.79 5.51
CA GLY A 37 3.98 -18.16 6.82
C GLY A 37 3.89 -16.65 6.82
N ALA A 38 3.95 -16.11 8.05
CA ALA A 38 4.01 -14.68 8.30
C ALA A 38 5.38 -14.11 7.91
N ALA A 39 5.38 -12.93 7.30
CA ALA A 39 6.56 -12.16 6.93
C ALA A 39 6.26 -10.66 7.06
N SER A 40 7.29 -9.84 6.88
CA SER A 40 7.14 -8.38 6.80
C SER A 40 7.60 -7.89 5.43
N THR A 41 6.89 -6.91 4.90
CA THR A 41 7.32 -6.24 3.66
C THR A 41 8.53 -5.36 3.92
N THR A 42 9.56 -5.53 3.09
CA THR A 42 10.82 -4.76 3.10
C THR A 42 10.93 -3.90 1.84
N LEU A 43 11.89 -2.98 1.77
CA LEU A 43 12.14 -2.15 0.57
C LEU A 43 12.31 -2.97 -0.71
N ASP A 44 12.85 -4.20 -0.61
CA ASP A 44 13.08 -5.11 -1.73
C ASP A 44 11.86 -5.98 -2.06
N SER A 45 10.79 -5.88 -1.27
CA SER A 45 9.57 -6.64 -1.52
C SER A 45 8.94 -6.21 -2.85
N ARG A 46 8.88 -7.16 -3.80
CA ARG A 46 8.39 -6.93 -5.17
C ARG A 46 6.91 -6.50 -5.26
N TRP A 47 6.18 -6.58 -4.16
CA TRP A 47 4.78 -6.15 -4.00
C TRP A 47 4.67 -4.81 -3.25
N LEU A 48 5.78 -4.21 -2.82
CA LEU A 48 5.79 -2.79 -2.51
C LEU A 48 5.51 -2.03 -3.79
N GLY A 49 4.40 -1.33 -3.79
CA GLY A 49 4.04 -0.57 -4.94
C GLY A 49 2.60 -0.17 -4.98
N THR A 50 2.42 0.77 -5.87
CA THR A 50 1.21 1.54 -6.01
C THR A 50 0.40 0.98 -7.16
N TRP A 51 -0.85 1.43 -7.26
CA TRP A 51 -1.82 0.90 -8.21
C TRP A 51 -1.24 0.78 -9.64
N ARG A 52 -1.53 -0.36 -10.30
CA ARG A 52 -0.91 -0.83 -11.55
C ARG A 52 -0.62 0.30 -12.57
N ARG A 53 0.62 0.37 -13.05
CA ARG A 53 0.87 0.89 -14.41
C ARG A 53 0.51 -0.21 -15.43
N PRO A 54 -0.22 0.09 -16.51
CA PRO A 54 -0.39 -0.83 -17.63
C PRO A 54 0.98 -1.35 -18.11
N GLY A 55 1.10 -2.66 -18.31
CA GLY A 55 2.35 -3.30 -18.77
C GLY A 55 3.40 -3.59 -17.69
N SER A 56 3.21 -3.18 -16.44
CA SER A 56 4.15 -3.50 -15.35
C SER A 56 3.90 -4.91 -14.79
N ARG A 57 4.98 -5.69 -14.59
CA ARG A 57 4.96 -6.98 -13.88
C ARG A 57 4.83 -6.85 -12.35
N ARG A 58 4.74 -5.62 -11.79
CA ARG A 58 4.54 -5.44 -10.33
C ARG A 58 3.20 -6.05 -9.92
N ARG A 59 3.22 -6.87 -8.86
CA ARG A 59 2.03 -7.54 -8.34
C ARG A 59 1.04 -6.49 -7.80
N ALA A 60 -0.24 -6.81 -7.99
CA ALA A 60 -1.39 -5.96 -7.69
C ALA A 60 -1.60 -5.74 -6.17
N PRO A 61 -2.50 -4.83 -5.76
CA PRO A 61 -2.97 -4.77 -4.37
C PRO A 61 -3.40 -6.15 -3.84
N CYS A 62 -3.49 -6.29 -2.52
CA CYS A 62 -3.97 -7.52 -1.90
C CYS A 62 -5.33 -7.91 -2.50
N ARG A 63 -5.43 -9.14 -3.03
CA ARG A 63 -6.64 -9.62 -3.73
C ARG A 63 -7.88 -9.72 -2.85
N VAL A 64 -7.70 -9.75 -1.53
CA VAL A 64 -8.78 -9.89 -0.56
C VAL A 64 -9.39 -8.53 -0.22
N CYS A 65 -8.57 -7.56 0.20
CA CYS A 65 -9.06 -6.27 0.68
C CYS A 65 -8.91 -5.11 -0.31
N GLY A 66 -8.15 -5.32 -1.40
CA GLY A 66 -7.81 -4.32 -2.41
C GLY A 66 -6.81 -3.25 -1.97
N HIS A 67 -6.27 -3.32 -0.76
CA HIS A 67 -5.27 -2.36 -0.29
C HIS A 67 -3.89 -2.66 -0.88
N THR A 68 -3.11 -1.60 -1.12
CA THR A 68 -1.69 -1.72 -1.44
C THR A 68 -0.91 -2.20 -0.22
N PHE A 69 0.18 -2.92 -0.47
CA PHE A 69 1.19 -3.21 0.53
C PHE A 69 2.08 -1.98 0.74
N ARG A 70 2.44 -1.71 1.98
CA ARG A 70 3.34 -0.64 2.42
C ARG A 70 4.53 -1.25 3.13
N LEU A 71 5.62 -0.50 3.30
CA LEU A 71 6.77 -0.94 4.08
C LEU A 71 6.33 -1.35 5.49
N ASP A 72 6.95 -2.40 6.02
CA ASP A 72 6.69 -2.99 7.35
C ASP A 72 5.26 -3.53 7.58
N ASP A 73 4.43 -3.66 6.54
CA ASP A 73 3.20 -4.43 6.63
C ASP A 73 3.53 -5.89 6.98
N THR A 74 2.87 -6.41 8.03
CA THR A 74 2.82 -7.85 8.25
C THR A 74 1.95 -8.50 7.16
N VAL A 75 2.50 -9.49 6.50
CA VAL A 75 1.86 -10.24 5.40
C VAL A 75 1.94 -11.73 5.67
N TYR A 76 1.10 -12.50 4.97
CA TYR A 76 1.20 -13.94 4.91
C TYR A 76 1.53 -14.34 3.48
N LEU A 77 2.60 -15.12 3.34
CA LEU A 77 3.08 -15.67 2.09
C LEU A 77 2.50 -17.07 1.91
N ARG A 78 1.97 -17.35 0.71
CA ARG A 78 1.58 -18.70 0.30
C ARG A 78 2.36 -19.11 -0.93
N HIS A 79 2.88 -20.32 -0.92
CA HIS A 79 3.68 -20.89 -2.00
C HIS A 79 2.90 -22.01 -2.70
N ALA A 80 3.15 -22.17 -4.00
CA ALA A 80 2.66 -23.31 -4.75
C ALA A 80 3.50 -24.57 -4.44
N GLU A 81 3.03 -25.73 -4.88
CA GLU A 81 3.75 -27.01 -4.72
C GLU A 81 5.17 -26.98 -5.31
N ASP A 82 5.40 -26.19 -6.35
CA ASP A 82 6.72 -26.00 -6.96
C ASP A 82 7.66 -25.06 -6.15
N GLY A 83 7.21 -24.63 -4.97
CA GLY A 83 7.94 -23.76 -4.04
C GLY A 83 7.98 -22.29 -4.46
N LYS A 84 7.26 -21.89 -5.51
CA LYS A 84 7.20 -20.48 -5.92
C LYS A 84 6.13 -19.74 -5.13
N LEU A 85 6.37 -18.46 -4.85
CA LEU A 85 5.40 -17.58 -4.21
C LEU A 85 4.12 -17.46 -5.08
N ALA A 86 3.04 -18.06 -4.61
CA ALA A 86 1.73 -18.04 -5.26
C ALA A 86 0.97 -16.77 -4.88
N ASP A 87 0.90 -16.44 -3.59
CA ASP A 87 0.07 -15.35 -3.08
C ASP A 87 0.71 -14.59 -1.91
N VAL A 88 0.31 -13.32 -1.77
CA VAL A 88 0.66 -12.46 -0.64
C VAL A 88 -0.62 -11.78 -0.16
N THR A 89 -0.90 -11.90 1.13
CA THR A 89 -2.07 -11.29 1.76
C THR A 89 -1.67 -10.48 2.97
N HIS A 90 -2.44 -9.43 3.31
CA HIS A 90 -2.23 -8.75 4.59
C HIS A 90 -2.48 -9.71 5.75
N HIS A 91 -1.61 -9.63 6.74
CA HIS A 91 -1.69 -10.40 7.98
C HIS A 91 -1.60 -9.44 9.17
N LEU A 92 -2.41 -8.38 9.10
CA LEU A 92 -2.49 -7.32 10.09
C LEU A 92 -3.79 -7.47 10.88
N ARG A 93 -3.81 -6.99 12.12
CA ARG A 93 -5.01 -6.98 12.96
C ARG A 93 -6.20 -6.27 12.30
N ASN A 94 -5.96 -5.17 11.58
CA ASN A 94 -7.00 -4.40 10.88
C ASN A 94 -7.19 -4.81 9.41
N LEU A 95 -6.39 -5.74 8.90
CA LEU A 95 -6.49 -6.31 7.56
C LEU A 95 -6.18 -7.82 7.62
N PRO A 96 -7.05 -8.65 8.23
CA PRO A 96 -6.82 -10.08 8.44
C PRO A 96 -7.11 -10.88 7.17
N CYS A 97 -6.42 -10.55 6.08
CA CYS A 97 -6.71 -11.08 4.73
C CYS A 97 -6.23 -12.52 4.55
N SER A 98 -5.26 -12.97 5.34
CA SER A 98 -4.70 -14.31 5.22
C SER A 98 -5.66 -15.42 5.66
N GLY A 99 -6.69 -15.10 6.45
CA GLY A 99 -7.55 -16.08 7.13
C GLY A 99 -6.87 -16.79 8.32
N GLU A 100 -5.58 -16.53 8.53
CA GLU A 100 -4.80 -17.01 9.67
C GLU A 100 -4.93 -16.04 10.84
N ALA A 101 -4.88 -16.56 12.06
CA ALA A 101 -4.90 -15.73 13.26
C ALA A 101 -3.72 -14.74 13.22
N PRO A 102 -3.98 -13.41 13.19
CA PRO A 102 -2.89 -12.45 13.24
C PRO A 102 -2.08 -12.61 14.53
N PRO A 103 -0.80 -12.19 14.56
CA PRO A 103 0.03 -12.28 15.74
C PRO A 103 -0.69 -11.72 16.97
N ALA A 104 -0.59 -12.47 18.07
CA ALA A 104 -1.43 -12.41 19.26
C ALA A 104 -1.83 -11.00 19.70
N ALA A 105 -3.03 -10.57 19.30
CA ALA A 105 -3.74 -9.47 19.93
C ALA A 105 -5.25 -9.71 19.71
N GLY A 106 -6.04 -9.70 20.79
CA GLY A 106 -7.51 -9.67 20.69
C GLY A 106 -8.01 -8.46 19.89
N PRO A 107 -9.32 -8.20 19.75
CA PRO A 107 -9.79 -6.96 19.12
C PRO A 107 -9.27 -5.71 19.86
N PRO A 108 -9.02 -4.57 19.19
CA PRO A 108 -8.63 -3.33 19.87
C PRO A 108 -9.74 -2.91 20.83
N ASP A 109 -9.38 -2.51 22.05
CA ASP A 109 -10.32 -1.77 22.91
C ASP A 109 -10.66 -0.44 22.21
N PRO A 110 -11.92 -0.21 21.83
CA PRO A 110 -12.34 1.03 21.18
C PRO A 110 -12.03 2.26 22.02
N THR A 111 -12.06 2.14 23.36
CA THR A 111 -11.77 3.25 24.28
C THR A 111 -10.29 3.62 24.22
N ALA A 112 -9.41 2.64 24.35
CA ALA A 112 -7.96 2.84 24.18
C ALA A 112 -7.62 3.39 22.79
N GLN A 113 -8.27 2.91 21.73
CA GLN A 113 -8.05 3.39 20.37
C GLN A 113 -8.46 4.86 20.21
N ALA A 114 -9.64 5.24 20.73
CA ALA A 114 -10.10 6.63 20.70
C ALA A 114 -9.20 7.55 21.53
N ALA A 115 -8.74 7.09 22.70
CA ALA A 115 -7.80 7.83 23.54
C ALA A 115 -6.46 8.05 22.86
N PHE A 116 -5.92 7.02 22.18
CA PHE A 116 -4.68 7.12 21.40
C PHE A 116 -4.79 8.19 20.32
N PHE A 117 -5.83 8.14 19.49
CA PHE A 117 -6.00 9.11 18.41
C PHE A 117 -6.22 10.53 18.91
N ARG A 118 -6.95 10.70 20.02
CA ARG A 118 -7.07 12.00 20.69
C ARG A 118 -5.70 12.53 21.13
N GLY A 119 -4.84 11.69 21.69
CA GLY A 119 -3.48 12.08 22.07
C GLY A 119 -2.63 12.52 20.88
N VAL A 120 -2.74 11.81 19.75
CA VAL A 120 -2.09 12.20 18.49
C VAL A 120 -2.60 13.56 18.02
N ASP A 121 -3.92 13.75 17.94
CA ASP A 121 -4.53 14.99 17.46
C ASP A 121 -4.21 16.20 18.35
N LEU A 122 -3.99 15.99 19.66
CA LEU A 122 -3.56 17.04 20.59
C LEU A 122 -2.07 17.41 20.45
N THR A 123 -1.23 16.46 20.04
CA THR A 123 0.23 16.64 19.96
C THR A 123 0.66 17.21 18.60
N ASP A 124 -0.05 16.83 17.54
CA ASP A 124 0.18 17.31 16.18
C ASP A 124 -1.15 17.75 15.56
N PRO A 125 -1.69 18.91 15.98
CA PRO A 125 -3.00 19.37 15.55
C PRO A 125 -3.00 19.62 14.04
N PRO A 126 -4.08 19.22 13.33
CA PRO A 126 -4.19 19.48 11.91
C PRO A 126 -4.18 20.99 11.63
N PRO A 127 -3.57 21.46 10.53
CA PRO A 127 -3.57 22.88 10.21
C PRO A 127 -5.01 23.38 9.99
N ASP A 128 -5.38 24.49 10.64
CA ASP A 128 -6.73 25.08 10.61
C ASP A 128 -7.30 25.36 9.20
N THR A 129 -6.43 25.41 8.19
CA THR A 129 -6.76 25.77 6.80
C THR A 129 -7.10 24.57 5.91
N LEU A 130 -7.07 23.36 6.44
CA LEU A 130 -7.23 22.12 5.67
C LEU A 130 -8.37 21.29 6.19
N HIS A 131 -9.20 20.76 5.27
CA HIS A 131 -10.20 19.76 5.62
C HIS A 131 -9.50 18.42 5.89
N THR A 132 -9.07 18.26 7.14
CA THR A 132 -8.42 17.06 7.64
C THR A 132 -9.47 16.15 8.26
N ALA A 133 -9.48 14.88 7.86
CA ALA A 133 -10.44 13.89 8.34
C ALA A 133 -9.73 12.60 8.74
N ARG A 134 -10.15 12.02 9.88
CA ARG A 134 -9.78 10.67 10.27
C ARG A 134 -10.78 9.70 9.66
N LEU A 135 -10.28 8.73 8.89
CA LEU A 135 -11.12 7.83 8.12
C LEU A 135 -11.78 6.77 9.01
N MET A 136 -13.09 6.81 9.09
CA MET A 136 -13.93 5.89 9.83
C MET A 136 -14.56 4.85 8.90
N PRO A 137 -15.12 3.74 9.45
CA PRO A 137 -15.89 2.80 8.64
C PRO A 137 -17.00 3.51 7.86
N GLY A 138 -17.06 3.27 6.54
CA GLY A 138 -18.05 3.88 5.64
C GLY A 138 -17.59 5.16 4.95
N ASP A 139 -16.43 5.72 5.30
CA ASP A 139 -15.93 6.94 4.65
C ASP A 139 -15.75 6.74 3.12
N PRO A 140 -16.36 7.59 2.28
CA PRO A 140 -16.25 7.47 0.82
C PRO A 140 -14.82 7.52 0.30
N VAL A 141 -13.91 8.15 1.05
CA VAL A 141 -12.47 8.24 0.75
C VAL A 141 -11.80 6.87 0.79
N LEU A 142 -12.29 5.90 1.56
CA LEU A 142 -11.73 4.55 1.57
C LEU A 142 -11.97 3.79 0.25
N GLY A 143 -13.02 4.14 -0.47
CA GLY A 143 -13.48 3.38 -1.64
C GLY A 143 -13.96 1.98 -1.27
N GLN A 144 -14.37 1.21 -2.28
CA GLN A 144 -14.85 -0.16 -2.10
C GLN A 144 -13.69 -1.17 -2.18
N PRO A 145 -13.79 -2.38 -1.61
CA PRO A 145 -12.72 -3.38 -1.67
C PRO A 145 -12.15 -3.64 -3.08
N GLN A 146 -13.00 -3.64 -4.11
CA GLN A 146 -12.59 -3.85 -5.50
C GLN A 146 -12.09 -2.57 -6.19
N ARG A 147 -12.32 -1.40 -5.58
CA ARG A 147 -12.03 -0.06 -6.11
C ARG A 147 -11.65 0.89 -4.97
N ARG A 148 -10.50 0.61 -4.35
CA ARG A 148 -9.95 1.46 -3.30
C ARG A 148 -9.47 2.78 -3.89
N ASN A 149 -9.78 3.90 -3.22
CA ASN A 149 -9.11 5.15 -3.56
C ASN A 149 -7.70 5.14 -2.99
N ALA A 150 -6.84 5.97 -3.57
CA ALA A 150 -5.45 6.09 -3.18
C ALA A 150 -5.04 7.54 -3.01
N CYS A 151 -4.01 7.73 -2.19
CA CYS A 151 -3.35 9.01 -2.00
C CYS A 151 -2.89 9.57 -3.34
N PHE A 152 -3.21 10.83 -3.60
CA PHE A 152 -2.83 11.49 -4.85
C PHE A 152 -1.30 11.58 -5.03
N VAL A 153 -0.55 11.65 -3.92
CA VAL A 153 0.91 11.81 -3.91
C VAL A 153 1.60 10.44 -3.97
N CYS A 154 1.45 9.63 -2.92
CA CYS A 154 2.19 8.37 -2.84
C CYS A 154 1.47 7.19 -3.50
N THR A 155 0.23 7.34 -3.95
CA THR A 155 -0.55 6.31 -4.66
C THR A 155 -0.78 5.00 -3.88
N HIS A 156 -0.50 4.99 -2.57
CA HIS A 156 -0.98 3.95 -1.65
C HIS A 156 -2.47 4.17 -1.31
N THR A 157 -3.21 3.07 -1.15
CA THR A 157 -4.61 3.11 -0.74
C THR A 157 -4.76 3.57 0.70
N PHE A 158 -5.84 4.27 1.01
CA PHE A 158 -6.18 4.67 2.38
C PHE A 158 -6.70 3.50 3.20
N ARG A 159 -6.42 3.49 4.51
CA ARG A 159 -6.90 2.48 5.46
C ARG A 159 -7.71 3.14 6.58
N LEU A 160 -8.44 2.31 7.32
CA LEU A 160 -9.18 2.74 8.49
C LEU A 160 -8.26 3.43 9.51
N PHE A 161 -8.84 4.47 10.09
CA PHE A 161 -8.29 5.36 11.11
C PHE A 161 -7.11 6.22 10.67
N GLU A 162 -6.76 6.21 9.39
CA GLU A 162 -5.77 7.14 8.86
C GLU A 162 -6.33 8.54 8.83
N THR A 163 -5.47 9.50 9.12
CA THR A 163 -5.78 10.90 8.91
C THR A 163 -5.34 11.32 7.50
N VAL A 164 -6.23 12.02 6.81
CA VAL A 164 -6.01 12.48 5.43
C VAL A 164 -6.46 13.93 5.28
N VAL A 165 -5.83 14.64 4.36
CA VAL A 165 -6.33 15.92 3.87
C VAL A 165 -7.19 15.65 2.64
N VAL A 166 -8.46 16.03 2.69
CA VAL A 166 -9.40 15.89 1.56
C VAL A 166 -9.52 17.23 0.84
N CYS A 167 -9.62 17.16 -0.48
CA CYS A 167 -9.82 18.35 -1.30
C CYS A 167 -11.11 19.10 -0.93
N PRO A 168 -11.05 20.39 -0.56
CA PRO A 168 -12.24 21.16 -0.18
C PRO A 168 -13.03 21.68 -1.39
N CYS A 169 -12.59 21.43 -2.63
CA CYS A 169 -13.23 22.00 -3.82
C CYS A 169 -14.67 21.50 -4.05
N SER A 170 -15.10 20.46 -3.35
CA SER A 170 -16.50 20.20 -3.13
C SER A 170 -16.71 19.20 -2.00
N PRO A 171 -16.96 19.64 -0.75
CA PRO A 171 -17.30 18.73 0.33
C PRO A 171 -18.64 18.01 0.08
N GLU A 172 -19.56 18.65 -0.67
CA GLU A 172 -20.89 18.12 -0.95
C GLU A 172 -21.10 17.57 -2.37
N ALA A 173 -20.28 17.97 -3.36
CA ALA A 173 -20.37 17.37 -4.70
C ALA A 173 -19.34 16.23 -4.88
N PRO A 174 -19.74 15.08 -5.44
CA PRO A 174 -18.91 13.89 -5.56
C PRO A 174 -17.68 14.03 -6.47
N GLY A 175 -17.46 15.20 -7.09
CA GLY A 175 -16.48 15.39 -8.17
C GLY A 175 -15.01 15.37 -7.74
N CYS A 176 -14.67 15.68 -6.49
CA CYS A 176 -13.27 15.73 -6.05
C CYS A 176 -13.01 14.99 -4.74
N ARG A 177 -13.14 13.66 -4.75
CA ARG A 177 -12.73 12.77 -3.64
C ARG A 177 -11.21 12.53 -3.55
N LYS A 178 -10.42 13.49 -4.06
CA LYS A 178 -8.96 13.42 -3.96
C LYS A 178 -8.57 13.67 -2.51
N ALA A 179 -7.75 12.79 -1.98
CA ALA A 179 -7.20 12.91 -0.65
C ALA A 179 -5.69 12.64 -0.68
N VAL A 180 -5.01 13.08 0.36
CA VAL A 180 -3.57 12.90 0.57
C VAL A 180 -3.34 12.44 2.01
N HIS A 181 -2.43 11.49 2.23
CA HIS A 181 -2.12 11.06 3.59
C HIS A 181 -1.53 12.21 4.41
N GLN A 182 -2.01 12.32 5.64
CA GLN A 182 -1.49 13.20 6.69
C GLN A 182 -1.75 12.52 8.03
N ASP A 183 -1.09 11.40 8.27
CA ASP A 183 -1.25 10.57 9.48
C ASP A 183 0.08 10.45 10.25
N PRO A 184 0.32 11.35 11.21
CA PRO A 184 1.53 11.35 12.02
C PRO A 184 1.72 10.05 12.81
N ALA A 185 0.63 9.43 13.27
CA ALA A 185 0.67 8.18 14.04
C ALA A 185 1.26 7.00 13.24
N ARG A 186 1.25 7.11 11.91
CA ARG A 186 1.80 6.11 10.99
C ARG A 186 2.97 6.64 10.16
N GLY A 187 3.49 7.82 10.48
CA GLY A 187 4.57 8.47 9.73
C GLY A 187 4.20 8.83 8.28
N LEU A 188 2.91 9.03 7.98
CA LEU A 188 2.43 9.33 6.63
C LEU A 188 2.22 10.84 6.43
N GLY A 189 3.30 11.58 6.16
CA GLY A 189 3.28 13.04 5.96
C GLY A 189 3.23 13.49 4.49
N CYS A 190 2.53 12.76 3.61
CA CYS A 190 2.56 13.05 2.17
C CYS A 190 2.05 14.47 1.83
N PHE A 191 1.07 14.97 2.57
CA PHE A 191 0.52 16.30 2.31
C PHE A 191 1.51 17.40 2.66
N GLU A 192 2.14 17.36 3.84
CA GLU A 192 3.13 18.36 4.22
C GLU A 192 4.36 18.35 3.33
N GLN A 193 4.87 17.16 2.99
CA GLN A 193 5.97 17.02 2.04
C GLN A 193 5.62 17.70 0.71
N TRP A 194 4.47 17.34 0.14
CA TRP A 194 4.03 17.89 -1.13
C TRP A 194 3.72 19.38 -1.08
N ARG A 195 3.11 19.89 0.00
CA ARG A 195 2.82 21.32 0.19
C ARG A 195 4.09 22.15 0.24
N SER A 196 5.13 21.66 0.92
CA SER A 196 6.40 22.38 1.03
C SER A 196 7.09 22.62 -0.32
N GLU A 197 6.79 21.78 -1.32
CA GLU A 197 7.29 21.90 -2.69
C GLU A 197 6.43 22.83 -3.58
N LEU A 198 5.27 23.28 -3.11
CA LEU A 198 4.30 24.05 -3.92
C LEU A 198 4.29 25.54 -3.60
N THR A 199 4.40 26.38 -4.63
CA THR A 199 4.31 27.84 -4.54
C THR A 199 2.90 28.40 -4.84
N VAL A 200 1.85 27.56 -4.85
CA VAL A 200 0.61 27.84 -5.62
C VAL A 200 -0.58 28.30 -4.75
N LYS A 201 -1.29 29.35 -5.20
CA LYS A 201 -2.54 29.90 -4.60
C LYS A 201 -3.84 29.18 -5.05
N GLN A 202 -3.75 27.98 -5.60
CA GLN A 202 -4.89 27.21 -6.13
C GLN A 202 -4.99 25.86 -5.42
N CYS A 203 -6.15 25.20 -5.48
CA CYS A 203 -6.30 23.85 -4.95
C CYS A 203 -5.27 22.95 -5.64
N PRO A 204 -4.33 22.38 -4.90
CA PRO A 204 -3.21 21.70 -5.53
C PRO A 204 -3.63 20.33 -6.10
N MET A 205 -4.82 19.82 -5.75
CA MET A 205 -5.34 18.52 -6.20
C MET A 205 -6.12 18.59 -7.52
N ASN A 206 -6.66 19.75 -7.91
CA ASN A 206 -7.40 19.93 -9.15
C ASN A 206 -7.13 21.26 -9.87
N PHE A 207 -6.17 22.06 -9.36
CA PHE A 207 -5.73 23.37 -9.85
C PHE A 207 -6.85 24.43 -9.99
N ARG A 208 -8.00 24.22 -9.35
CA ARG A 208 -9.05 25.26 -9.28
C ARG A 208 -8.73 26.27 -8.20
N THR A 209 -8.98 27.54 -8.48
CA THR A 209 -8.89 28.61 -7.47
C THR A 209 -9.82 28.27 -6.30
N LEU A 210 -9.27 28.22 -5.09
CA LEU A 210 -10.08 28.11 -3.88
C LEU A 210 -10.87 29.42 -3.78
N ARG A 211 -12.21 29.35 -3.82
CA ARG A 211 -13.03 30.52 -3.51
C ARG A 211 -12.77 30.85 -2.04
N ARG A 212 -12.30 32.07 -1.79
CA ARG A 212 -12.34 32.65 -0.45
C ARG A 212 -13.79 33.03 -0.19
N ASP A 213 -14.31 32.61 0.95
CA ASP A 213 -15.52 33.20 1.54
C ASP A 213 -15.21 34.64 2.00
#